data_AF-A0A1J3JND7-F1
#
_entry.id   AF-A0A1J3JND7-F1
#
_cell.length_a   1.000
_cell.length_b   1.000
_cell.length_c   1.000
_cell.angle_alpha   90.00
_cell.angle_beta   90.00
_cell.angle_gamma   90.00
#
_symmetry.space_group_name_H-M   'P 1'
#
loop_
_entity.id
_entity.type
_entity.pdbx_description
1 polymer ?
#
loop_
_entity_poly.entity_id
_entity_poly.type
_entity_poly.pdbx_seq_one_letter_code
_entity_poly.pdbx_strand_id
1 'polypeptide(L)'
;GRLLAFKPHLMGCSIEERWKPLVKYFYYLGISKEGMKRILVVKPILYCTDLEKTIAPKVRFFQDMGIPNEAIGNMLVKFPSLLTNSLYKKIRPVVIFLLTRAGVSQKDIGKVI
;
A
#
# COMPACT_ATOMS: atom_id res chain seq x y z
N GLY A 1 17.63 -1.82 15.82
CA GLY A 1 18.73 -2.79 15.71
C GLY A 1 18.44 -3.88 14.70
N ARG A 2 17.66 -4.91 15.06
CA ARG A 2 17.54 -6.17 14.28
C ARG A 2 17.09 -6.02 12.81
N LEU A 3 16.04 -5.24 12.49
CA LEU A 3 15.54 -5.16 11.10
C LEU A 3 16.60 -4.61 10.12
N LEU A 4 17.35 -3.59 10.53
CA LEU A 4 18.40 -2.99 9.70
C LEU A 4 19.56 -3.97 9.46
N ALA A 5 19.89 -4.81 10.45
CA ALA A 5 20.91 -5.84 10.32
C ALA A 5 20.54 -6.91 9.27
N PHE A 6 19.26 -7.28 9.18
CA PHE A 6 18.77 -8.26 8.19
C PHE A 6 18.49 -7.65 6.81
N LYS A 7 18.41 -6.31 6.72
CA LYS A 7 18.00 -5.59 5.51
C LYS A 7 18.87 -4.33 5.34
N PRO A 8 20.18 -4.50 5.06
CA PRO A 8 21.14 -3.40 5.00
C PRO A 8 20.78 -2.33 3.95
N HIS A 9 20.05 -2.68 2.90
CA HIS A 9 19.55 -1.73 1.90
C HIS A 9 18.68 -0.61 2.48
N LEU A 10 18.04 -0.83 3.64
CA LEU A 10 17.26 0.21 4.32
C LEU A 10 18.13 1.37 4.82
N MET A 11 19.42 1.14 5.09
CA MET A 11 20.35 2.20 5.53
C MET A 11 20.68 3.19 4.42
N GLY A 12 20.58 2.79 3.15
CA GLY A 12 20.81 3.67 2.01
C GLY A 12 19.57 4.47 1.58
N CYS A 13 18.42 4.24 2.21
CA CYS A 13 17.18 4.93 1.87
C CYS A 13 17.05 6.19 2.72
N SER A 14 16.98 7.35 2.05
CA SER A 14 16.85 8.66 2.71
C SER A 14 15.62 8.68 3.62
N ILE A 15 15.87 8.76 4.94
CA ILE A 15 14.80 8.85 5.95
C ILE A 15 13.99 10.14 5.74
N GLU A 16 14.69 11.23 5.47
CA GLU A 16 14.08 12.55 5.27
C GLU A 16 13.22 12.59 4.01
N GLU A 17 13.71 12.06 2.89
CA GLU A 17 13.04 12.22 1.59
C GLU A 17 12.05 11.09 1.28
N ARG A 18 12.20 9.91 1.90
CA ARG A 18 11.36 8.74 1.60
C ARG A 18 10.51 8.31 2.77
N TRP A 19 11.11 8.17 3.95
CA TRP A 19 10.38 7.61 5.10
C TRP A 19 9.39 8.60 5.69
N LYS A 20 9.80 9.84 5.94
CA LYS A 20 8.91 10.86 6.52
C LYS A 20 7.67 11.10 5.65
N PRO A 21 7.77 11.32 4.32
CA PRO A 21 6.59 11.48 3.48
C PRO A 21 5.70 10.24 3.46
N LEU A 22 6.31 9.04 3.38
CA LEU A 22 5.55 7.78 3.37
C LEU A 22 4.77 7.56 4.66
N VAL A 23 5.39 7.81 5.81
CA VAL A 23 4.75 7.67 7.13
C VAL A 23 3.59 8.67 7.28
N LYS A 24 3.80 9.93 6.88
CA LYS A 24 2.70 10.92 6.85
C LYS A 24 1.56 10.45 5.95
N TYR A 25 1.88 9.94 4.76
CA TYR A 25 0.89 9.43 3.83
C TYR A 25 0.08 8.27 4.39
N PHE A 26 0.74 7.29 5.02
CA PHE A 26 0.05 6.20 5.71
C PHE A 26 -0.83 6.69 6.86
N TYR A 27 -0.41 7.74 7.58
CA TYR A 27 -1.25 8.35 8.61
C TYR A 27 -2.53 8.98 8.02
N TYR A 28 -2.43 9.66 6.87
CA TYR A 28 -3.60 10.19 6.16
C TYR A 28 -4.56 9.09 5.66
N LEU A 29 -4.07 7.87 5.47
CA LEU A 29 -4.89 6.69 5.15
C LEU A 29 -5.45 5.98 6.39
N GLY A 30 -5.30 6.57 7.58
CA GLY A 30 -5.78 5.97 8.83
C GLY A 30 -4.98 4.76 9.31
N ILE A 31 -3.77 4.55 8.78
CA ILE A 31 -2.93 3.42 9.20
C ILE A 31 -2.28 3.72 10.55
N SER A 32 -2.52 2.85 11.53
CA SER A 32 -1.90 2.96 12.86
C SER A 32 -0.39 2.69 12.82
N LYS A 33 0.32 3.11 13.88
CA LYS A 33 1.75 2.83 14.05
C LYS A 33 2.08 1.34 13.98
N GLU A 34 1.21 0.50 14.54
CA GLU A 34 1.31 -0.96 14.51
C GLU A 34 1.12 -1.49 13.09
N GLY A 35 0.18 -0.93 12.34
CA GLY A 35 -0.03 -1.23 10.92
C GLY A 35 1.20 -0.88 10.07
N MET A 36 1.79 0.30 10.28
CA MET A 36 3.02 0.71 9.60
C MET A 36 4.19 -0.21 9.96
N LYS A 37 4.33 -0.59 11.24
CA LYS A 37 5.34 -1.55 11.69
C LYS A 37 5.17 -2.90 11.00
N ARG A 38 3.93 -3.39 10.85
CA ARG A 38 3.63 -4.62 10.11
C ARG A 38 4.07 -4.50 8.65
N ILE A 39 3.71 -3.42 7.97
CA ILE A 39 4.10 -3.17 6.58
C ILE A 39 5.62 -3.16 6.44
N LEU A 40 6.33 -2.46 7.34
CA LEU A 40 7.79 -2.37 7.34
C LEU A 40 8.47 -3.74 7.53
N VAL A 41 7.94 -4.59 8.40
CA VAL A 41 8.50 -5.94 8.63
C VAL A 41 8.22 -6.87 7.44
N VAL A 42 7.02 -6.83 6.87
CA VAL A 42 6.61 -7.74 5.79
C VAL A 42 7.19 -7.31 4.44
N LYS A 43 7.23 -6.01 4.16
CA LYS A 43 7.75 -5.43 2.91
C LYS A 43 8.62 -4.19 3.19
N PRO A 44 9.84 -4.38 3.71
CA PRO A 44 10.77 -3.28 4.01
C PRO A 44 11.10 -2.43 2.78
N ILE A 45 11.14 -3.05 1.59
CA ILE A 45 11.44 -2.37 0.32
C ILE A 45 10.49 -1.21 0.00
N LEU A 46 9.27 -1.18 0.55
CA LEU A 46 8.33 -0.08 0.35
C LEU A 46 8.86 1.24 0.90
N TYR A 47 9.63 1.20 1.98
CA TYR A 47 10.26 2.38 2.58
C TYR A 47 11.46 2.91 1.77
N CYS A 48 11.85 2.16 0.76
CA CYS A 48 12.85 2.56 -0.23
C CYS A 48 12.23 2.88 -1.58
N THR A 49 10.91 2.74 -1.74
CA THR A 49 10.20 2.98 -3.00
C THR A 49 9.75 4.43 -3.09
N ASP A 50 9.65 4.95 -4.32
CA ASP A 50 9.15 6.30 -4.57
C ASP A 50 7.62 6.36 -4.31
N LEU A 51 7.23 7.20 -3.36
CA LEU A 51 5.83 7.40 -2.95
C LEU A 51 4.97 7.87 -4.13
N GLU A 52 5.37 8.96 -4.78
CA GLU A 52 4.58 9.63 -5.82
C GLU A 52 4.49 8.80 -7.10
N LYS A 53 5.57 8.09 -7.46
CA LYS A 53 5.61 7.29 -8.69
C LYS A 53 4.98 5.91 -8.52
N THR A 54 4.95 5.36 -7.31
CA THR A 54 4.60 3.94 -7.12
C THR A 54 3.41 3.73 -6.21
N ILE A 55 3.36 4.39 -5.05
CA ILE A 55 2.37 4.11 -4.00
C ILE A 55 1.12 4.96 -4.23
N ALA A 56 1.29 6.28 -4.41
CA ALA A 56 0.19 7.22 -4.61
C ALA A 56 -0.72 6.86 -5.80
N PRO A 57 -0.21 6.44 -6.98
CA PRO A 57 -1.09 6.08 -8.11
C PRO A 57 -1.98 4.87 -7.82
N LYS A 58 -1.51 3.93 -6.99
CA LYS A 58 -2.29 2.74 -6.61
C LYS A 58 -3.38 3.11 -5.63
N VAL A 59 -3.09 4.00 -4.68
CA VAL A 59 -4.08 4.50 -3.73
C VAL A 59 -5.12 5.36 -4.43
N ARG A 60 -4.70 6.28 -5.31
CA ARG A 60 -5.61 7.09 -6.15
C ARG A 60 -6.57 6.23 -6.96
N PHE A 61 -6.08 5.15 -7.56
CA PHE A 61 -6.94 4.19 -8.27
C PHE A 61 -8.08 3.64 -7.37
N PHE A 62 -7.81 3.31 -6.11
CA PHE A 62 -8.86 2.86 -5.20
C PHE A 62 -9.76 4.00 -4.70
N GLN A 63 -9.22 5.20 -4.55
CA GLN A 63 -10.01 6.40 -4.23
C GLN A 63 -10.98 6.78 -5.36
N ASP A 64 -10.53 6.70 -6.61
CA ASP A 64 -11.35 6.94 -7.81
C ASP A 64 -12.48 5.92 -7.94
N MET A 65 -12.32 4.73 -7.34
CA MET A 65 -13.38 3.74 -7.17
C MET A 65 -14.32 4.03 -5.99
N GLY A 66 -14.16 5.16 -5.29
CA GLY A 66 -14.99 5.53 -4.15
C GLY A 66 -14.72 4.73 -2.88
N ILE A 67 -13.56 4.07 -2.77
CA ILE A 67 -13.20 3.35 -1.54
C ILE A 67 -12.67 4.37 -0.50
N PRO A 68 -13.23 4.40 0.72
CA PRO A 68 -12.77 5.32 1.76
C PRO A 68 -11.30 5.10 2.14
N ASN A 69 -10.60 6.18 2.50
CA ASN A 69 -9.18 6.14 2.87
C ASN A 69 -8.87 5.12 3.97
N GLU A 70 -9.75 5.00 4.98
CA GLU A 70 -9.58 4.05 6.09
C GLU A 70 -9.69 2.60 5.62
N ALA A 71 -10.59 2.32 4.67
CA ALA A 71 -10.70 1.01 4.05
C ALA A 71 -9.44 0.69 3.23
N ILE A 72 -8.94 1.64 2.44
CA ILE A 72 -7.67 1.49 1.71
C ILE A 72 -6.53 1.23 2.70
N GLY A 73 -6.42 2.00 3.78
CA GLY A 73 -5.42 1.80 4.82
C GLY A 73 -5.45 0.38 5.38
N ASN A 74 -6.64 -0.12 5.72
CA ASN A 74 -6.84 -1.49 6.19
C ASN A 74 -6.41 -2.55 5.17
N MET A 75 -6.73 -2.36 3.88
CA MET A 75 -6.29 -3.25 2.80
C MET A 75 -4.76 -3.28 2.69
N LEU A 76 -4.11 -2.10 2.74
CA LEU A 76 -2.66 -1.99 2.65
C LEU A 76 -1.95 -2.65 3.83
N VAL A 77 -2.52 -2.51 5.04
CA VAL A 77 -2.00 -3.19 6.22
C VAL A 77 -2.13 -4.69 6.08
N LYS A 78 -3.29 -5.21 5.65
CA LYS A 78 -3.53 -6.66 5.47
C LYS A 78 -2.67 -7.25 4.37
N PHE A 79 -2.56 -6.56 3.24
CA PHE A 79 -1.85 -7.02 2.03
C PHE A 79 -0.83 -5.99 1.51
N PRO A 80 0.32 -5.82 2.20
CA PRO A 80 1.36 -4.87 1.78
C PRO A 80 1.90 -5.14 0.36
N SER A 81 1.77 -6.38 -0.14
CA SER A 81 2.16 -6.75 -1.50
C SER A 81 1.39 -6.01 -2.60
N LEU A 82 0.22 -5.43 -2.31
CA LEU A 82 -0.50 -4.56 -3.26
C LEU A 82 0.39 -3.39 -3.71
N LEU A 83 1.20 -2.85 -2.80
CA LEU A 83 2.12 -1.75 -3.10
C LEU A 83 3.35 -2.17 -3.90
N THR A 84 3.65 -3.47 -3.99
CA THR A 84 4.70 -4.00 -4.88
C THR A 84 4.17 -4.52 -6.22
N ASN A 85 2.89 -4.86 -6.31
CA ASN A 85 2.27 -5.36 -7.54
C ASN A 85 2.13 -4.25 -8.59
N SER A 86 2.17 -4.60 -9.87
CA SER A 86 1.89 -3.66 -10.96
C SER A 86 0.42 -3.25 -10.95
N LEU A 87 0.17 -1.94 -10.99
CA LEU A 87 -1.19 -1.40 -11.09
C LEU A 87 -1.90 -1.91 -12.35
N TYR A 88 -1.24 -1.79 -13.50
CA TYR A 88 -1.83 -2.12 -14.79
C TYR A 88 -1.85 -3.61 -15.10
N LYS A 89 -0.78 -4.34 -14.72
CA LYS A 89 -0.67 -5.78 -15.07
C LYS A 89 -1.37 -6.71 -14.07
N LYS A 90 -1.66 -6.25 -12.85
CA LYS A 90 -2.18 -7.13 -11.78
C LYS A 90 -3.37 -6.54 -11.04
N ILE A 91 -3.25 -5.33 -10.50
CA ILE A 91 -4.32 -4.76 -9.66
C ILE A 91 -5.58 -4.48 -10.49
N ARG A 92 -5.46 -3.75 -11.61
CA ARG A 92 -6.60 -3.43 -12.49
C ARG A 92 -7.29 -4.68 -13.03
N PRO A 93 -6.60 -5.68 -13.60
CA PRO A 93 -7.24 -6.91 -14.07
C PRO A 93 -8.00 -7.66 -12.97
N VAL A 94 -7.43 -7.78 -11.76
CA VAL A 94 -8.10 -8.44 -10.63
C VAL A 94 -9.36 -7.68 -10.24
N VAL A 95 -9.28 -6.36 -10.15
CA VAL A 95 -10.45 -5.53 -9.83
C VAL A 95 -11.55 -5.64 -10.89
N ILE A 96 -11.19 -5.59 -12.18
CA ILE A 96 -12.14 -5.77 -13.28
C ILE A 96 -12.79 -7.15 -13.19
N PHE A 97 -12.02 -8.20 -12.93
CA PHE A 97 -12.55 -9.55 -12.73
C PHE A 97 -13.55 -9.60 -11.57
N LEU A 98 -13.21 -9.00 -10.42
CA LEU A 98 -14.11 -8.98 -9.26
C LEU A 98 -15.44 -8.29 -9.57
N LEU A 99 -15.38 -7.14 -10.26
CA LEU A 99 -16.57 -6.38 -10.65
C LEU A 99 -17.43 -7.09 -11.70
N THR A 100 -16.81 -7.70 -12.71
CA THR A 100 -17.51 -8.19 -13.92
C THR A 100 -17.85 -9.67 -13.89
N ARG A 101 -16.97 -10.50 -13.32
CA ARG A 101 -17.10 -11.97 -13.33
C ARG A 101 -17.54 -12.53 -12.00
N ALA A 102 -17.04 -11.96 -10.90
CA ALA A 102 -17.36 -12.43 -9.55
C ALA A 102 -18.59 -11.74 -8.93
N GLY A 103 -19.16 -10.72 -9.60
CA GLY A 103 -20.34 -9.99 -9.13
C GLY A 103 -20.10 -9.16 -7.87
N VAL A 104 -18.84 -8.85 -7.53
CA VAL A 104 -18.51 -8.02 -6.37
C VAL A 104 -18.89 -6.58 -6.69
N SER A 105 -19.67 -5.97 -5.79
CA SER A 105 -20.05 -4.57 -5.97
C SER A 105 -18.85 -3.64 -5.71
N GLN A 106 -18.80 -2.49 -6.36
CA GLN A 106 -17.69 -1.52 -6.22
C GLN A 106 -17.40 -1.13 -4.76
N LYS A 107 -18.46 -0.99 -3.94
CA LYS A 107 -18.41 -0.71 -2.50
C LYS A 107 -17.88 -1.86 -1.64
N ASP A 108 -17.84 -3.08 -2.17
CA ASP A 108 -17.31 -4.26 -1.47
C ASP A 108 -15.89 -4.65 -1.91
N ILE A 109 -15.33 -4.00 -2.94
CA ILE A 109 -13.96 -4.29 -3.43
C ILE A 109 -12.93 -4.17 -2.30
N GLY A 110 -13.03 -3.14 -1.47
CA GLY A 110 -12.11 -2.96 -0.35
C GLY A 110 -12.27 -3.95 0.81
N LYS A 111 -13.34 -4.77 0.79
CA LYS A 111 -13.55 -5.85 1.77
C LYS A 111 -12.99 -7.18 1.26
N VAL A 112 -12.98 -7.38 -0.06
CA VAL A 112 -12.58 -8.63 -0.72
C VAL A 112 -11.08 -8.68 -0.99
N ILE A 113 -10.47 -7.51 -1.26
CA ILE A 113 -9.02 -7.36 -1.47
C ILE A 113 -8.33 -7.10 -0.14
#